data_AF-A0A2P2J2B6-F1
#
_entry.id   AF-A0A2P2J2B6-F1
#
_cell.length_a   1.000
_cell.length_b   1.000
_cell.length_c   1.000
_cell.angle_alpha   90.00
_cell.angle_beta   90.00
_cell.angle_gamma   90.00
#
_symmetry.space_group_name_H-M   'P 1'
#
loop_
_entity.id
_entity.type
_entity.pdbx_description
1 polymer ?
#
loop_
_entity_poly.entity_id
_entity_poly.type
_entity_poly.pdbx_seq_one_letter_code
_entity_poly.pdbx_strand_id
1 'polypeptide(L)' 'MLDQGCLPNRSTYFILIEGFCESGMKEVDEVVSMAIASGGIDSDSWDLFLNKVVSNVDSGTGVLDVLLKENVT' A
#
# COMPACT_ATOMS: atom_id res chain seq x y z
N MET A 1 -14.58 -11.59 8.22
CA MET A 1 -13.22 -11.64 8.80
C MET A 1 -12.97 -10.40 9.65
N LEU A 2 -13.02 -9.21 9.05
CA LEU A 2 -12.99 -7.93 9.77
C LEU A 2 -14.15 -7.76 10.75
N ASP A 3 -15.38 -8.09 10.32
CA ASP A 3 -16.59 -8.01 11.16
C ASP A 3 -16.62 -9.03 12.33
N GLN A 4 -15.61 -9.89 12.41
CA GLN A 4 -15.42 -10.85 13.50
C GLN A 4 -14.21 -10.49 14.37
N GLY A 5 -13.61 -9.31 14.17
CA GLY A 5 -12.42 -8.86 14.89
C GLY A 5 -11.10 -9.50 14.43
N CYS A 6 -11.11 -10.31 13.37
CA CYS A 6 -9.89 -10.88 12.80
C CYS A 6 -9.23 -9.85 11.88
N LEU A 7 -8.19 -9.19 12.39
CA LEU A 7 -7.42 -8.21 11.64
C LEU A 7 -6.45 -8.89 10.66
N PRO A 8 -6.36 -8.43 9.40
CA PRO A 8 -5.33 -8.86 8.48
C PRO A 8 -3.95 -8.56 9.04
N ASN A 9 -3.00 -9.46 8.81
CA ASN A 9 -1.60 -9.25 9.19
C ASN A 9 -0.79 -8.74 7.99
N ARG A 10 0.50 -8.46 8.24
CA ARG A 10 1.44 -8.02 7.21
C ARG A 10 1.40 -8.89 5.94
N SER A 11 1.42 -10.21 6.08
CA SER A 11 1.43 -11.13 4.94
C SER A 11 0.14 -11.05 4.13
N THR A 12 -1.01 -10.86 4.79
CA THR A 12 -2.29 -10.67 4.10
C THR A 12 -2.28 -9.41 3.24
N TYR A 13 -1.86 -8.28 3.79
CA TYR A 13 -1.78 -7.02 3.03
C TYR A 13 -0.77 -7.12 1.87
N PHE A 14 0.40 -7.72 2.12
CA PHE A 14 1.41 -7.91 1.09
C PHE A 14 0.87 -8.67 -0.13
N ILE A 15 0.23 -9.82 0.09
CA ILE A 15 -0.32 -10.65 -0.99
C ILE A 15 -1.42 -9.92 -1.76
N LEU A 16 -2.32 -9.22 -1.06
CA LEU A 16 -3.42 -8.49 -1.69
C LEU A 16 -2.91 -7.38 -2.61
N ILE A 17 -2.02 -6.52 -2.10
CA ILE A 17 -1.47 -5.44 -2.91
C ILE A 17 -0.61 -5.98 -4.06
N GLU A 18 0.22 -7.00 -3.83
CA GLU A 18 1.01 -7.62 -4.91
C GLU A 18 0.10 -8.07 -6.07
N GLY A 19 -0.98 -8.81 -5.76
CA GLY A 19 -1.95 -9.23 -6.77
C GLY A 19 -2.71 -8.07 -7.43
N PHE A 20 -3.03 -7.00 -6.68
CA PHE A 20 -3.69 -5.81 -7.25
C PHE A 20 -2.77 -5.00 -8.16
N CYS A 21 -1.49 -4.86 -7.82
CA CYS A 21 -0.49 -4.22 -8.67
C CYS A 21 -0.29 -5.00 -9.98
N GLU A 22 -0.18 -6.33 -9.91
CA GLU A 22 -0.03 -7.18 -11.11
C GLU A 22 -1.26 -7.16 -12.01
N SER A 23 -2.46 -7.01 -11.43
CA SER A 23 -3.72 -6.92 -12.18
C SER A 23 -4.06 -5.51 -12.66
N GLY A 24 -3.30 -4.49 -12.27
CA GLY A 24 -3.57 -3.08 -12.63
C GLY A 24 -4.87 -2.53 -12.02
N MET A 25 -5.30 -3.11 -10.90
CA MET A 25 -6.56 -2.77 -10.23
C MET A 25 -6.42 -1.50 -9.38
N LYS A 26 -7.49 -0.69 -9.36
CA LYS A 26 -7.53 0.60 -8.66
C LYS A 26 -7.79 0.45 -7.16
N GLU A 27 -8.25 -0.72 -6.76
CA GLU A 27 -8.57 -1.10 -5.40
C GLU A 27 -7.33 -1.19 -4.50
N VAL A 28 -6.11 -1.06 -5.07
CA VAL A 28 -4.86 -1.02 -4.30
C VAL A 28 -4.87 0.10 -3.26
N ASP A 29 -5.48 1.26 -3.57
CA ASP A 29 -5.55 2.42 -2.68
C ASP A 29 -6.40 2.13 -1.44
N GLU A 30 -7.48 1.34 -1.59
CA GLU A 30 -8.34 0.94 -0.48
C GLU A 30 -7.61 -0.02 0.46
N VAL A 31 -6.86 -0.98 -0.10
CA VAL A 31 -6.09 -1.94 0.69
C VAL A 31 -4.94 -1.26 1.43
N VAL A 32 -4.26 -0.31 0.79
CA VAL A 32 -3.23 0.53 1.43
C VAL A 32 -3.84 1.35 2.57
N SER A 33 -5.02 1.94 2.35
CA SER A 33 -5.73 2.70 3.39
C SER A 33 -6.11 1.83 4.59
N MET A 34 -6.60 0.61 4.37
CA MET A 34 -6.90 -0.36 5.43
C MET A 34 -5.63 -0.78 6.19
N ALA A 35 -4.52 -0.99 5.47
CA ALA A 35 -3.24 -1.34 6.06
C ALA A 35 -2.74 -0.25 7.02
N ILE A 36 -2.79 1.02 6.60
CA ILE A 36 -2.43 2.18 7.43
C ILE A 36 -3.35 2.27 8.66
N ALA A 37 -4.67 2.17 8.45
CA ALA A 37 -5.66 2.28 9.53
C ALA A 37 -5.56 1.15 10.57
N SER A 38 -5.04 -0.02 10.18
CA SER A 38 -4.90 -1.17 11.08
C SER A 38 -3.75 -1.02 12.08
N GLY A 39 -2.79 -0.12 11.84
CA GLY A 39 -1.60 0.07 12.68
C GLY A 39 -0.71 -1.18 12.84
N GLY A 40 -1.01 -2.27 12.13
CA GLY A 40 -0.37 -3.57 12.26
C GLY A 40 0.83 -3.79 11.35
N ILE A 41 1.27 -2.74 10.64
CA ILE A 41 2.42 -2.79 9.73
C ILE A 41 3.50 -1.85 10.27
N ASP A 42 4.65 -2.41 10.60
CA ASP A 42 5.84 -1.66 11.02
C ASP A 42 6.50 -0.91 9.85
N SER A 43 7.36 0.06 10.15
CA SER A 43 8.03 0.90 9.15
C SER A 43 8.86 0.11 8.14
N ASP A 44 9.58 -0.92 8.60
CA ASP A 44 10.46 -1.73 7.74
C ASP A 44 9.64 -2.55 6.74
N SER A 45 8.42 -2.93 7.14
CA SER A 45 7.44 -3.57 6.28
C SER A 45 6.91 -2.64 5.19
N TRP A 46 6.78 -1.33 5.46
CA TRP A 46 6.41 -0.32 4.47
C TRP A 46 7.53 -0.02 3.47
N ASP A 47 8.80 -0.01 3.90
CA ASP A 47 9.94 0.26 3.01
C ASP A 47 10.11 -0.82 1.93
N LEU A 48 10.01 -2.09 2.31
CA LEU A 48 10.06 -3.20 1.35
C LEU A 48 8.89 -3.13 0.36
N PHE A 49 7.76 -2.65 0.85
CA PHE A 49 6.51 -2.60 0.13
C PHE A 49 6.45 -1.45 -0.88
N LEU A 50 6.78 -0.22 -0.46
CA LEU A 50 6.85 0.95 -1.33
C LEU A 50 7.89 0.76 -2.42
N ASN A 51 9.05 0.16 -2.10
CA ASN A 51 10.03 -0.17 -3.13
C ASN A 51 9.45 -1.06 -4.22
N LYS A 52 8.62 -2.05 -3.87
CA LYS A 52 8.00 -2.95 -4.85
C LYS A 52 6.94 -2.25 -5.68
N VAL A 53 6.03 -1.50 -5.05
CA VAL A 53 4.98 -0.72 -5.76
C VAL A 53 5.61 0.33 -6.66
N VAL A 54 6.57 1.12 -6.15
CA VAL A 54 7.27 2.18 -6.89
C VAL A 54 8.14 1.61 -8.01
N SER A 55 8.79 0.45 -7.80
CA SER A 55 9.58 -0.20 -8.87
C SER A 55 8.72 -0.83 -9.97
N ASN A 56 7.52 -1.31 -9.64
CA ASN A 56 6.57 -1.84 -10.63
C ASN A 56 5.88 -0.69 -11.39
N VAL A 57 5.76 0.47 -10.73
CA VAL A 57 5.35 1.74 -11.31
C VAL A 57 6.56 2.44 -11.93
N ASP A 58 7.25 1.79 -12.88
CA ASP A 58 8.30 2.42 -13.71
C ASP A 58 7.70 3.44 -14.73
N SER A 59 6.53 4.00 -14.41
CA SER A 59 6.00 5.25 -14.96
C SER A 59 5.61 6.31 -13.90
N GLY A 60 5.74 6.03 -12.61
CA GLY A 60 5.22 6.90 -11.53
C GLY A 60 6.27 7.54 -10.66
N THR A 61 7.23 8.19 -11.31
CA THR A 61 7.89 9.37 -10.74
C THR A 61 6.88 10.52 -10.51
N GLY A 62 5.77 10.56 -11.25
CA GLY A 62 4.78 11.63 -11.13
C GLY A 62 3.89 11.59 -9.88
N VAL A 63 3.59 10.39 -9.33
CA VAL A 63 2.66 10.27 -8.19
C VAL A 63 3.33 10.65 -6.87
N LEU A 64 4.59 10.24 -6.67
CA LEU A 64 5.37 10.65 -5.50
C LEU A 64 5.61 12.16 -5.47
N ASP A 65 5.83 12.79 -6.61
CA ASP A 65 6.00 14.25 -6.72
C ASP A 65 4.72 15.04 -6.34
N VAL A 66 3.54 14.51 -6.67
CA VAL A 66 2.25 15.13 -6.27
C VAL A 66 2.04 14.99 -4.77
N LEU A 67 2.29 13.80 -4.21
CA LEU A 67 2.11 13.54 -2.79
C LEU A 67 3.11 14.31 -1.90
N LEU A 68 4.34 14.54 -2.37
CA LEU A 68 5.35 15.37 -1.69
C LEU A 68 5.09 16.88 -1.80
N LYS A 69 4.15 17.30 -2.65
CA LYS A 69 3.79 18.71 -2.84
C LYS A 69 2.57 19.11 -2.01
N GLU A 70 1.65 18.19 -1.77
CA GLU A 70 0.43 18.44 -0.97
C GLU A 70 0.67 18.51 0.54
N ASN A 71 1.84 18.06 1.03
CA ASN A 71 2.23 18.07 2.44
C ASN A 71 3.22 19.18 2.82
N VAL A 72 3.48 20.14 1.91
CA VAL A 72 4.36 21.31 2.15
C VAL A 72 3.57 22.64 2.21
N THR A 73 2.24 22.64 2.35
CA THR A 73 1.45 23.85 2.62
C THR A 73 0.63 23.68 3.90
#